data_AF-A0A7W0TF57-F1
#
_entry.id   AF-A0A7W0TF57-F1
#
_cell.length_a   1.000
_cell.length_b   1.000
_cell.length_c   1.000
_cell.angle_alpha   90.00
_cell.angle_beta   90.00
_cell.angle_gamma   90.00
#
_symmetry.space_group_name_H-M   'P 1'
#
loop_
_entity.id
_entity.type
_entity.pdbx_description
1 polymer ?
#
loop_
_entity_poly.entity_id
_entity_poly.type
_entity_poly.pdbx_seq_one_letter_code
_entity_poly.pdbx_strand_id
1 'polypeptide(L)' 'MEQRTDEDQSTGARWVVPFAEGGREMRELLGGKGANVAEMTRVLGPERVPRGFTITTEACVEYMR' A
#
# COMPACT_ATOMS: atom_id res chain seq x y z
N MET A 1 0.00 12.78 21.57
CA MET A 1 0.73 12.49 20.32
C MET A 1 -0.17 11.58 19.51
N GLU A 2 -1.07 12.20 18.73
CA GLU A 2 -2.23 11.57 18.12
C GLU A 2 -1.86 10.39 17.21
N GLN A 3 -2.29 9.19 17.60
CA GLN A 3 -2.45 8.06 16.69
C GLN A 3 -3.83 8.21 16.05
N ARG A 4 -3.90 8.98 14.95
CA ARG A 4 -4.99 8.79 13.99
C ARG A 4 -4.60 7.58 13.16
N THR A 5 -5.04 6.41 13.58
CA THR A 5 -5.24 5.29 12.65
C THR A 5 -6.33 5.76 11.70
N ASP A 6 -5.96 6.12 10.48
CA ASP A 6 -6.90 6.35 9.38
C ASP A 6 -7.58 5.02 9.02
N GLU A 7 -8.55 4.61 9.84
CA GLU A 7 -9.64 3.74 9.44
C GLU A 7 -10.56 4.53 8.50
N ASP A 8 -10.11 4.78 7.28
CA ASP A 8 -11.01 5.26 6.22
C ASP A 8 -11.90 4.10 5.76
N GLN A 9 -13.02 3.95 6.48
CA GLN A 9 -14.17 3.13 6.10
C GLN A 9 -14.94 3.85 4.98
N SER A 10 -14.35 3.98 3.79
CA SER A 10 -15.08 4.43 2.60
C SER A 10 -15.34 3.24 1.67
N THR A 11 -16.60 3.04 1.28
CA THR A 11 -17.04 2.03 0.30
C THR A 11 -16.62 2.42 -1.14
N GLY A 12 -15.42 3.01 -1.28
CA GLY A 12 -14.79 3.44 -2.52
C GLY A 12 -13.44 2.74 -2.70
N ALA A 13 -12.93 2.73 -3.93
CA ALA A 13 -11.66 2.07 -4.25
C ALA A 13 -10.52 2.61 -3.38
N ARG A 14 -9.75 1.70 -2.76
CA ARG A 14 -8.66 2.05 -1.86
C ARG A 14 -7.45 2.48 -2.66
N TRP A 15 -7.17 3.79 -2.70
CA TRP A 15 -6.09 4.36 -3.51
C TRP A 15 -4.71 4.29 -2.87
N VAL A 16 -4.63 4.18 -1.55
CA VAL A 16 -3.37 4.18 -0.79
C VAL A 16 -3.29 2.93 0.07
N VAL A 17 -2.21 2.17 -0.10
CA VAL A 17 -1.96 0.94 0.65
C VAL A 17 -0.62 1.05 1.39
N PRO A 18 -0.62 1.03 2.74
CA PRO A 18 0.61 0.96 3.52
C PRO A 18 1.40 -0.31 3.21
N PHE A 19 2.73 -0.25 3.25
CA PHE A 19 3.55 -1.46 3.01
C PHE A 19 3.27 -2.60 4.01
N ALA A 20 2.80 -2.27 5.21
CA ALA A 20 2.40 -3.25 6.23
C ALA A 20 1.13 -4.03 5.87
N GLU A 21 0.29 -3.48 4.99
CA GLU A 21 -0.98 -4.07 4.57
C GLU A 21 -0.93 -4.63 3.14
N GLY A 22 0.18 -4.39 2.43
CA GLY A 22 0.43 -4.93 1.10
C GLY A 22 1.12 -6.29 1.13
N GLY A 23 1.24 -6.90 -0.04
CA GLY A 23 2.01 -8.12 -0.23
C GLY A 23 2.16 -8.49 -1.69
N ARG A 24 2.88 -9.59 -1.95
CA ARG A 24 3.12 -10.08 -3.32
C ARG A 24 1.83 -10.37 -4.09
N GLU A 25 0.78 -10.81 -3.39
CA GLU A 25 -0.53 -11.12 -3.95
C GLU A 25 -1.19 -9.90 -4.60
N MET A 26 -0.87 -8.70 -4.11
CA MET A 26 -1.44 -7.42 -4.60
C MET A 26 -0.61 -6.82 -5.74
N ARG A 27 0.11 -7.64 -6.53
CA ARG A 27 0.99 -7.17 -7.62
C ARG A 27 0.25 -6.40 -8.71
N GLU A 28 -0.98 -6.77 -9.02
CA GLU A 28 -1.79 -6.08 -10.03
C GLU A 28 -2.25 -4.70 -9.53
N LEU A 29 -2.55 -4.60 -8.24
CA LEU A 29 -3.02 -3.37 -7.59
C LEU A 29 -1.89 -2.42 -7.18
N LEU A 30 -0.75 -2.93 -6.70
CA LEU A 30 0.39 -2.13 -6.21
C LEU A 30 1.52 -1.99 -7.24
N GLY A 31 1.43 -2.73 -8.34
CA GLY A 31 2.52 -2.90 -9.29
C GLY A 31 3.65 -3.78 -8.78
N GLY A 32 4.57 -4.14 -9.67
CA GLY A 32 5.66 -5.08 -9.38
C GLY A 32 6.66 -4.61 -8.33
N LYS A 33 6.93 -3.31 -8.23
CA LYS A 33 7.86 -2.74 -7.22
C LYS A 33 7.16 -2.56 -5.87
N GLY A 34 5.97 -1.99 -5.85
CA GLY A 34 5.18 -1.76 -4.63
C GLY A 34 4.88 -3.07 -3.90
N ALA A 35 4.45 -4.10 -4.63
CA ALA A 35 4.20 -5.43 -4.06
C ALA A 35 5.47 -6.10 -3.51
N ASN A 36 6.63 -5.90 -4.14
CA ASN A 36 7.88 -6.47 -3.65
C ASN A 36 8.37 -5.77 -2.37
N VAL A 37 8.24 -4.45 -2.28
CA VAL A 37 8.60 -3.69 -1.07
C VAL A 37 7.64 -4.02 0.09
N ALA A 38 6.35 -4.18 -0.20
CA ALA A 38 5.39 -4.65 0.79
C ALA A 38 5.73 -6.07 1.28
N GLU A 39 6.10 -6.98 0.37
CA GLU A 39 6.55 -8.33 0.75
C GLU A 39 7.84 -8.30 1.59
N MET A 40 8.81 -7.43 1.24
CA MET A 40 10.00 -7.21 2.06
C MET A 40 9.64 -6.71 3.46
N THR A 41 8.62 -5.84 3.57
CA THR A 41 8.13 -5.33 4.87
C THR A 41 7.52 -6.46 5.70
N ARG A 42 6.78 -7.39 5.06
CA ARG A 42 6.22 -8.59 5.68
C ARG A 42 7.27 -9.56 6.20
N VAL A 43 8.32 -9.81 5.41
CA VAL A 43 9.36 -10.81 5.73
C VAL A 43 10.44 -10.26 6.67
N LEU A 44 10.93 -9.03 6.42
CA LEU A 44 12.06 -8.46 7.15
C LEU A 44 11.63 -7.67 8.40
N GLY A 45 10.34 -7.34 8.49
CA GLY A 45 9.76 -6.49 9.51
C GLY A 45 9.86 -4.99 9.18
N PRO A 46 8.99 -4.16 9.79
CA PRO A 46 8.95 -2.71 9.57
C PRO A 46 10.18 -1.95 10.11
N GLU A 47 11.08 -2.62 10.83
CA GLU A 47 12.35 -2.02 11.29
C GLU A 47 13.41 -1.94 10.19
N ARG A 48 13.36 -2.86 9.21
CA ARG A 48 14.32 -2.94 8.10
C ARG A 48 13.84 -2.26 6.85
N VAL A 49 12.52 -2.15 6.66
CA VAL A 49 11.94 -1.43 5.54
C VAL A 49 11.38 -0.11 6.05
N PRO A 50 11.83 1.05 5.51
CA PRO A 50 11.29 2.34 5.89
C PRO A 50 9.77 2.38 5.74
N ARG A 51 9.09 3.04 6.69
CA ARG A 51 7.64 3.23 6.63
C ARG A 51 7.28 3.97 5.34
N GLY A 52 6.28 3.46 4.66
CA GLY A 52 5.81 4.01 3.40
C GLY A 52 4.52 3.37 2.95
N PHE A 53 4.06 3.81 1.79
CA PHE A 53 2.84 3.37 1.15
C PHE A 53 3.04 3.28 -0.35
N THR A 54 2.17 2.51 -1.00
CA THR A 54 2.05 2.46 -2.46
C THR A 54 0.72 3.08 -2.85
N ILE A 55 0.75 3.98 -3.83
CA ILE A 55 -0.46 4.42 -4.53
C ILE A 55 -0.83 3.33 -5.54
N THR A 56 -2.09 2.91 -5.54
CA THR A 56 -2.55 1.80 -6.37
C THR A 56 -2.54 2.16 -7.86
N THR A 57 -2.45 1.12 -8.70
CA THR A 57 -2.55 1.23 -10.16
C THR A 57 -3.93 1.74 -10.57
N GLU A 58 -4.98 1.40 -9.82
CA GLU A 58 -6.33 1.91 -10.05
C GLU A 58 -6.37 3.44 -9.91
N ALA A 59 -5.67 4.02 -8.93
CA ALA A 59 -5.63 5.48 -8.74
C ALA A 59 -4.99 6.18 -9.95
N CYS A 60 -3.98 5.54 -10.54
CA CYS A 60 -3.35 6.01 -11.76
C CYS A 60 -4.34 5.98 -12.95
N VAL A 61 -5.11 4.91 -13.10
CA VAL A 61 -6.12 4.80 -14.16
C VAL A 61 -7.22 5.84 -14.00
N GLU A 62 -7.71 6.07 -12.77
CA GLU A 62 -8.74 7.08 -12.51
C GLU A 62 -8.23 8.49 -12.78
N TYR A 63 -6.98 8.80 -12.44
CA TYR A 63 -6.37 10.09 -12.76
C TYR A 63 -6.22 10.35 -14.28
N MET A 64 -6.07 9.29 -15.07
CA MET A 64 -5.91 9.39 -16.54
C MET A 64 -7.24 9.45 -17.30
N ARG A 65 -8.39 9.25 -16.63
CA ARG A 65 -9.72 9.45 -17.20
C ARG A 65 -10.06 10.93 -17.27
#